data_AF-A0A6L0XKZ7-F1
#
_entry.id   AF-A0A6L0XKZ7-F1
#
_cell.length_a   1.000
_cell.length_b   1.000
_cell.length_c   1.000
_cell.angle_alpha   90.00
_cell.angle_beta   90.00
_cell.angle_gamma   90.00
#
_symmetry.space_group_name_H-M   'P 1'
#
loop_
_entity.id
_entity.type
_entity.pdbx_description
1 polymer ?
#
loop_
_entity_poly.entity_id
_entity_poly.type
_entity_poly.pdbx_seq_one_letter_code
_entity_poly.pdbx_strand_id
1 'polypeptide(L)'
;MLRRLHTRIIGMGSVCGHAPSPPAELFLKTLPSPCDVDPAKYRRFQREETEAHAARPPLTTAPASPLSAPEPFYDVVDAAAGHKHVAMLTREGNLITVGDNRYGQTGALNSEVEDSGGDAAASPSLSRSSTRHGSGSSSVVRASSVVADLDPLYIDLDGAFPQTGSSAIRVACGSNFTLVYQRNGRRVIAFGNNHMGQLGVGHKQRIDGVRGFMEWDPTASWWPAGRASVLENVYCGFNHAVATLSDGGLYAFGCNNWGELGIGNSDAPMSPTRIAFFEERGMRVVKVALGNSFTLFLTKEGRVFGCGATNGGQLPPNAFDPVPIPLIRSFQQHGSDEAPHTVDGAPKLIRVKDIACVGSLAAFLSAKNELLIQGSLPEYGVMIPSPRFAAVDQGPALKYFAARMGAQTSETDYDIVGLTGGPSTLLVRYRNGCVAALGANTEGQLHNVTKVLNGQRVNLAPAFKATELFPVFVPAAPLWGAAWFASGKGFNLLFDKNEAYHVPEGAAPIELPPGSGNARCVALNRQQRLRASLK
;
A
#
# COMPACT_ATOMS: atom_id res chain seq x y z
N MET A 1 -35.57 -7.36 4.22
CA MET A 1 -34.33 -8.16 4.14
C MET A 1 -33.57 -7.69 2.90
N LEU A 2 -32.57 -6.83 3.05
CA LEU A 2 -31.59 -6.53 2.01
C LEU A 2 -30.25 -6.39 2.74
N ARG A 3 -29.49 -7.49 2.74
CA ARG A 3 -28.13 -7.55 3.26
C ARG A 3 -27.24 -6.87 2.22
N ARG A 4 -26.79 -5.66 2.49
CA ARG A 4 -26.03 -4.87 1.50
C ARG A 4 -24.55 -5.23 1.54
N LEU A 5 -24.01 -5.55 0.37
CA LEU A 5 -22.60 -5.78 0.06
C LEU A 5 -21.82 -4.45 0.08
N HIS A 6 -21.41 -3.97 1.25
CA HIS A 6 -20.51 -2.81 1.35
C HIS A 6 -19.10 -3.25 1.73
N THR A 7 -18.10 -2.60 1.15
CA THR A 7 -16.72 -2.73 1.63
C THR A 7 -16.54 -1.82 2.83
N ARG A 8 -16.39 -2.41 4.02
CA ARG A 8 -16.07 -1.70 5.24
C ARG A 8 -14.61 -1.25 5.18
N ILE A 9 -14.35 0.04 5.33
CA ILE A 9 -13.01 0.61 5.46
C ILE A 9 -12.75 0.90 6.93
N ILE A 10 -11.77 0.21 7.51
CA ILE A 10 -11.38 0.38 8.91
C ILE A 10 -10.01 1.03 8.95
N GLY A 11 -9.95 2.24 9.50
CA GLY A 11 -8.71 2.89 9.88
C GLY A 11 -8.13 2.19 11.09
N MET A 12 -6.92 1.65 10.95
CA MET A 12 -6.29 0.86 11.99
C MET A 12 -5.37 1.77 12.82
N GLY A 13 -5.71 1.91 14.11
CA GLY A 13 -4.89 2.54 15.16
C GLY A 13 -4.63 1.58 16.34
N SER A 14 -4.74 0.28 16.06
CA SER A 14 -4.67 -0.89 16.95
C SER A 14 -5.91 -1.35 17.71
N VAL A 15 -5.82 -2.63 18.09
CA VAL A 15 -6.58 -3.43 19.05
C VAL A 15 -8.06 -3.06 19.17
N CYS A 16 -8.91 -3.92 18.63
CA CYS A 16 -10.24 -4.23 19.19
C CYS A 16 -11.07 -3.02 19.69
N GLY A 17 -11.16 -1.94 18.90
CA GLY A 17 -12.03 -0.80 19.21
C GLY A 17 -11.35 0.49 19.66
N HIS A 18 -10.02 0.60 19.60
CA HIS A 18 -9.34 1.89 19.79
C HIS A 18 -9.43 2.80 18.56
N ALA A 19 -9.24 4.10 18.79
CA ALA A 19 -9.35 5.10 17.74
C ALA A 19 -8.30 4.88 16.63
N PRO A 20 -8.65 5.11 15.36
CA PRO A 20 -7.70 5.08 14.25
C PRO A 20 -6.52 6.05 14.48
N SER A 21 -5.42 5.86 13.75
CA SER A 21 -4.38 6.89 13.70
C SER A 21 -4.97 8.22 13.18
N PRO A 22 -4.48 9.41 13.58
CA PRO A 22 -5.02 10.67 13.08
C PRO A 22 -5.06 10.78 11.55
N PRO A 23 -4.06 10.29 10.77
CA PRO A 23 -4.18 10.26 9.31
C PRO A 23 -5.28 9.33 8.81
N ALA A 24 -5.47 8.16 9.43
CA ALA A 24 -6.57 7.25 9.08
C ALA A 24 -7.93 7.86 9.45
N GLU A 25 -8.04 8.51 10.61
CA GLU A 25 -9.24 9.21 11.06
C GLU A 25 -9.63 10.31 10.07
N LEU A 26 -8.64 11.12 9.67
CA LEU A 26 -8.82 12.21 8.72
C LEU A 26 -9.28 11.70 7.37
N PHE A 27 -8.65 10.63 6.86
CA PHE A 27 -9.04 9.97 5.63
C PHE A 27 -10.48 9.46 5.67
N LEU A 28 -10.87 8.77 6.75
CA LEU A 28 -12.24 8.26 6.89
C LEU A 28 -13.27 9.39 6.95
N LYS A 29 -12.92 10.52 7.59
CA LYS A 29 -13.79 11.69 7.72
C LYS A 29 -13.99 12.46 6.42
N THR A 30 -13.07 12.34 5.46
CA THR A 30 -13.19 13.06 4.19
C THR A 30 -14.03 12.30 3.17
N LEU A 31 -14.36 11.03 3.42
CA LEU A 31 -15.27 10.27 2.57
C LEU A 31 -16.71 10.85 2.68
N PRO A 32 -17.41 11.09 1.54
CA PRO A 32 -18.73 11.69 1.50
C PRO A 32 -19.77 10.91 2.29
N SER A 33 -20.75 11.68 2.75
CA SER A 33 -21.94 11.15 3.38
C SER A 33 -22.75 10.29 2.39
N PRO A 34 -23.38 9.22 2.89
CA PRO A 34 -24.23 8.29 2.13
C PRO A 34 -25.29 8.90 1.24
N CYS A 35 -25.84 10.02 1.69
CA CYS A 35 -27.00 10.66 1.12
C CYS A 35 -26.66 11.43 -0.17
N ASP A 36 -25.38 11.57 -0.50
CA ASP A 36 -24.88 12.36 -1.63
C ASP A 36 -24.60 11.52 -2.91
N VAL A 37 -25.01 10.25 -2.93
CA VAL A 37 -24.76 9.30 -4.05
C VAL A 37 -25.90 9.32 -5.08
N ASP A 38 -25.55 9.25 -6.37
CA ASP A 38 -26.48 9.30 -7.53
C ASP A 38 -27.65 8.29 -7.42
N PRO A 39 -28.92 8.77 -7.31
CA PRO A 39 -30.10 7.92 -7.18
C PRO A 39 -30.36 6.96 -8.36
N ALA A 40 -29.79 7.22 -9.54
CA ALA A 40 -29.93 6.35 -10.71
C ALA A 40 -29.07 5.09 -10.59
N LYS A 41 -27.83 5.25 -10.12
CA LYS A 41 -26.90 4.13 -9.88
C LYS A 41 -27.41 3.23 -8.75
N TYR A 42 -27.92 3.84 -7.68
CA TYR A 42 -28.55 3.12 -6.57
C TYR A 42 -29.69 2.17 -7.02
N ARG A 43 -30.57 2.65 -7.92
CA ARG A 43 -31.69 1.86 -8.46
C ARG A 43 -31.24 0.71 -9.37
N ARG A 44 -30.12 0.86 -10.08
CA ARG A 44 -29.52 -0.21 -10.89
C ARG A 44 -29.00 -1.34 -10.00
N PHE A 45 -28.24 -1.02 -8.96
CA PHE A 45 -27.70 -2.02 -8.02
C PHE A 45 -28.80 -2.79 -7.30
N GLN A 46 -29.86 -2.11 -6.86
CA GLN A 46 -31.03 -2.77 -6.27
C GLN A 46 -31.62 -3.83 -7.22
N ARG A 47 -31.64 -3.56 -8.52
CA ARG A 47 -32.17 -4.49 -9.53
C ARG A 47 -31.26 -5.71 -9.69
N GLU A 48 -29.96 -5.48 -9.91
CA GLU A 48 -28.95 -6.55 -10.06
C GLU A 48 -28.89 -7.46 -8.82
N GLU A 49 -29.02 -6.89 -7.61
CA GLU A 49 -29.12 -7.68 -6.36
C GLU A 49 -30.41 -8.49 -6.28
N THR A 50 -31.54 -7.91 -6.67
CA THR A 50 -32.84 -8.62 -6.67
C THR A 50 -32.81 -9.82 -7.62
N GLU A 51 -32.18 -9.65 -8.78
CA GLU A 51 -31.97 -10.70 -9.77
C GLU A 51 -31.02 -11.80 -9.26
N ALA A 52 -29.90 -11.43 -8.61
CA ALA A 52 -28.96 -12.37 -8.00
C ALA A 52 -29.56 -13.12 -6.79
N HIS A 53 -30.41 -12.46 -6.01
CA HIS A 53 -31.15 -13.10 -4.90
C HIS A 53 -32.22 -14.06 -5.40
N ALA A 54 -32.93 -13.72 -6.48
CA ALA A 54 -33.89 -14.60 -7.12
C ALA A 54 -33.22 -15.86 -7.70
N ALA A 55 -31.93 -15.78 -8.04
CA ALA A 55 -31.13 -16.91 -8.52
C ALA A 55 -30.54 -17.81 -7.43
N ARG A 56 -30.67 -17.48 -6.13
CA ARG A 56 -30.15 -18.29 -5.00
C ARG A 56 -31.23 -19.24 -4.44
N PRO A 57 -30.91 -20.52 -4.16
CA PRO A 57 -31.86 -21.43 -3.50
C PRO A 57 -32.11 -21.01 -2.04
N PRO A 58 -33.31 -21.25 -1.48
CA PRO A 58 -33.72 -20.70 -0.19
C PRO A 58 -33.00 -21.39 0.98
N LEU A 59 -32.37 -20.59 1.85
CA LEU A 59 -31.86 -21.00 3.17
C LEU A 59 -32.78 -20.47 4.27
N THR A 60 -32.95 -21.29 5.30
CA THR A 60 -33.91 -21.18 6.40
C THR A 60 -33.78 -19.91 7.25
N THR A 61 -34.94 -19.47 7.71
CA THR A 61 -35.30 -18.20 8.36
C THR A 61 -34.64 -17.93 9.70
N ALA A 62 -34.00 -16.77 9.84
CA ALA A 62 -33.81 -16.08 11.13
C ALA A 62 -34.52 -14.71 11.08
N PRO A 63 -35.11 -14.21 12.19
CA PRO A 63 -35.94 -13.02 12.17
C PRO A 63 -35.10 -11.74 12.00
N ALA A 64 -35.63 -10.78 11.25
CA ALA A 64 -34.99 -9.49 10.97
C ALA A 64 -35.27 -8.47 12.08
N SER A 65 -34.24 -7.81 12.58
CA SER A 65 -34.35 -6.66 13.48
C SER A 65 -34.76 -5.39 12.72
N PRO A 66 -35.60 -4.53 13.31
CA PRO A 66 -36.03 -3.28 12.70
C PRO A 66 -35.05 -2.17 13.07
N LEU A 67 -34.59 -1.42 12.06
CA LEU A 67 -33.99 -0.07 12.05
C LEU A 67 -32.74 -0.04 11.16
N SER A 68 -32.78 0.79 10.12
CA SER A 68 -31.66 1.06 9.21
C SER A 68 -31.59 2.56 8.97
N ALA A 69 -30.44 3.16 9.28
CA ALA A 69 -30.04 4.45 8.73
C ALA A 69 -29.41 4.25 7.33
N PRO A 70 -29.38 5.27 6.45
CA PRO A 70 -28.68 5.19 5.16
C PRO A 70 -27.17 5.47 5.34
N GLU A 71 -26.31 4.51 4.99
CA GLU A 71 -24.82 4.58 5.04
C GLU A 71 -24.13 4.42 3.64
N PRO A 72 -22.88 4.88 3.38
CA PRO A 72 -22.44 5.32 2.04
C PRO A 72 -22.03 4.19 1.11
N PHE A 73 -22.30 4.39 -0.19
CA PHE A 73 -22.00 3.45 -1.27
C PHE A 73 -20.54 3.56 -1.75
N TYR A 74 -19.64 2.78 -1.14
CA TYR A 74 -18.35 2.47 -1.75
C TYR A 74 -18.11 0.97 -1.70
N ASP A 75 -18.59 0.24 -2.71
CA ASP A 75 -18.11 -1.12 -2.93
C ASP A 75 -16.72 -1.04 -3.54
N VAL A 76 -15.72 -0.86 -2.68
CA VAL A 76 -14.31 -0.84 -3.06
C VAL A 76 -13.91 -2.27 -3.45
N VAL A 77 -13.30 -2.42 -4.63
CA VAL A 77 -12.84 -3.70 -5.18
C VAL A 77 -11.33 -3.85 -5.15
N ASP A 78 -10.60 -2.74 -5.09
CA ASP A 78 -9.14 -2.69 -5.02
C ASP A 78 -8.70 -1.37 -4.38
N ALA A 79 -7.60 -1.37 -3.65
CA ALA A 79 -7.05 -0.16 -3.05
C ALA A 79 -5.54 -0.28 -2.84
N ALA A 80 -4.83 0.84 -2.99
CA ALA A 80 -3.42 0.96 -2.70
C ALA A 80 -3.16 2.25 -1.92
N ALA A 81 -2.13 2.21 -1.07
CA ALA A 81 -1.68 3.36 -0.29
C ALA A 81 -0.23 3.67 -0.66
N GLY A 82 0.04 4.94 -0.92
CA GLY A 82 1.39 5.46 -1.01
C GLY A 82 1.86 5.99 0.34
N HIS A 83 2.79 6.95 0.31
CA HIS A 83 3.35 7.51 1.54
C HIS A 83 2.29 8.25 2.37
N LYS A 84 1.57 9.18 1.76
CA LYS A 84 0.53 10.01 2.41
C LYS A 84 -0.75 10.17 1.57
N HIS A 85 -0.98 9.24 0.65
CA HIS A 85 -2.17 9.22 -0.19
C HIS A 85 -2.70 7.79 -0.33
N VAL A 86 -3.98 7.68 -0.67
CA VAL A 86 -4.67 6.41 -0.91
C VAL A 86 -5.46 6.54 -2.20
N ALA A 87 -5.44 5.49 -3.00
CA ALA A 87 -6.25 5.35 -4.19
C ALA A 87 -7.11 4.09 -4.08
N MET A 88 -8.41 4.23 -4.35
CA MET A 88 -9.41 3.17 -4.23
C MET A 88 -10.20 3.06 -5.52
N LEU A 89 -10.43 1.83 -5.96
CA LEU A 89 -11.29 1.52 -7.09
C LEU A 89 -12.61 0.96 -6.59
N THR A 90 -13.71 1.51 -7.07
CA THR A 90 -15.06 1.00 -6.79
C THR A 90 -15.47 -0.03 -7.83
N ARG A 91 -16.46 -0.88 -7.51
CA ARG A 91 -17.06 -1.84 -8.46
C ARG A 91 -17.62 -1.14 -9.70
N GLU A 92 -18.06 0.10 -9.56
CA GLU A 92 -18.56 0.92 -10.66
C GLU A 92 -17.46 1.36 -11.65
N GLY A 93 -16.18 1.15 -11.32
CA GLY A 93 -15.07 1.67 -12.11
C GLY A 93 -14.73 3.13 -11.78
N ASN A 94 -15.18 3.67 -10.65
CA ASN A 94 -14.70 4.98 -10.19
C ASN A 94 -13.39 4.80 -9.44
N LEU A 95 -12.45 5.72 -9.67
CA LEU A 95 -11.25 5.89 -8.88
C LEU A 95 -11.45 7.03 -7.89
N ILE A 96 -11.18 6.74 -6.62
CA ILE A 96 -11.24 7.70 -5.52
C ILE A 96 -9.84 7.87 -4.97
N THR A 97 -9.33 9.08 -4.96
CA THR A 97 -7.99 9.41 -4.48
C THR A 97 -8.05 10.48 -3.40
N VAL A 98 -7.34 10.27 -2.29
CA VAL A 98 -7.35 11.16 -1.13
C VAL A 98 -5.94 11.26 -0.56
N GLY A 99 -5.61 12.42 0.01
CA GLY A 99 -4.39 12.65 0.77
C GLY A 99 -3.46 13.65 0.08
N ASP A 100 -2.22 13.72 0.56
CA ASP A 100 -1.21 14.66 0.06
C ASP A 100 -1.17 14.65 -1.47
N ASN A 101 -1.22 15.84 -2.10
CA ASN A 101 -1.16 16.01 -3.54
C ASN A 101 0.00 16.92 -4.01
N ARG A 102 0.99 17.20 -3.17
CA ARG A 102 2.12 18.10 -3.53
C ARG A 102 2.82 17.77 -4.84
N TYR A 103 2.81 16.51 -5.25
CA TYR A 103 3.40 16.05 -6.51
C TYR A 103 2.35 15.56 -7.54
N GLY A 104 1.06 15.84 -7.35
CA GLY A 104 0.00 15.41 -8.26
C GLY A 104 -0.44 13.95 -8.07
N GLN A 105 -0.02 13.29 -6.99
CA GLN A 105 -0.24 11.85 -6.78
C GLN A 105 -1.69 11.44 -6.54
N THR A 106 -2.59 12.39 -6.25
CA THR A 106 -4.04 12.16 -6.25
C THR A 106 -4.67 12.51 -7.59
N GLY A 107 -3.93 13.09 -8.54
CA GLY A 107 -4.49 13.57 -9.81
C GLY A 107 -5.32 14.85 -9.66
N ALA A 108 -5.42 15.42 -8.46
CA ALA A 108 -6.10 16.69 -8.26
C ALA A 108 -5.27 17.85 -8.83
N LEU A 109 -5.95 18.97 -9.13
CA LEU A 109 -5.29 20.20 -9.54
C LEU A 109 -4.48 20.76 -8.38
N ASN A 110 -3.20 21.05 -8.61
CA ASN A 110 -2.42 21.84 -7.69
C ASN A 110 -2.77 23.32 -7.91
N SER A 111 -3.17 24.04 -6.86
CA SER A 111 -3.22 25.49 -6.93
C SER A 111 -1.83 25.99 -7.28
N GLU A 112 -1.70 26.74 -8.38
CA GLU A 112 -0.42 27.25 -8.86
C GLU A 112 0.30 27.99 -7.73
N VAL A 113 1.31 27.33 -7.14
CA VAL A 113 2.42 28.06 -6.56
C VAL A 113 3.37 28.21 -7.72
N GLU A 114 3.54 29.45 -8.18
CA GLU A 114 4.56 29.81 -9.16
C GLU A 114 5.87 29.14 -8.76
N ASP A 115 6.32 28.19 -9.58
CA ASP A 115 7.59 27.51 -9.43
C ASP A 115 8.67 28.52 -9.83
N SER A 116 8.97 29.48 -8.95
CA SER A 116 10.10 30.38 -9.11
C SER A 116 11.36 29.54 -8.96
N GLY A 117 11.99 29.25 -10.10
CA GLY A 117 13.11 28.35 -10.23
C GLY A 117 14.28 28.64 -9.29
N GLY A 118 14.95 27.57 -8.91
CA GLY A 118 16.18 27.61 -8.15
C GLY A 118 16.73 26.20 -7.99
N ASP A 119 17.63 25.84 -8.90
CA ASP A 119 18.52 24.69 -8.74
C ASP A 119 19.17 24.72 -7.35
N ALA A 120 18.96 23.66 -6.57
CA ALA A 120 19.71 23.42 -5.36
C ALA A 120 20.02 21.92 -5.24
N ALA A 121 21.07 21.51 -5.94
CA ALA A 121 21.91 20.42 -5.47
C ALA A 121 22.44 20.79 -4.08
N ALA A 122 22.32 19.89 -3.09
CA ALA A 122 23.02 20.04 -1.83
C ALA A 122 23.32 18.69 -1.17
N SER A 123 24.55 18.23 -1.40
CA SER A 123 25.32 17.47 -0.40
C SER A 123 25.72 18.41 0.76
N PRO A 124 26.01 17.89 1.97
CA PRO A 124 26.17 18.73 3.15
C PRO A 124 27.63 19.15 3.39
N SER A 125 27.85 20.41 3.75
CA SER A 125 29.09 20.81 4.45
C SER A 125 28.83 21.95 5.43
N LEU A 126 29.39 21.77 6.63
CA LEU A 126 29.36 22.65 7.80
C LEU A 126 30.18 23.93 7.60
N SER A 127 29.67 25.08 8.08
CA SER A 127 30.46 26.05 8.87
C SER A 127 29.59 27.14 9.51
N ARG A 128 29.93 27.49 10.76
CA ARG A 128 29.36 28.52 11.66
C ARG A 128 29.70 29.96 11.21
N SER A 129 28.81 30.94 11.46
CA SER A 129 29.04 32.11 12.37
C SER A 129 27.99 33.25 12.25
N SER A 130 27.36 33.57 13.39
CA SER A 130 27.05 34.90 14.02
C SER A 130 26.39 36.11 13.29
N THR A 131 25.25 36.51 13.88
CA THR A 131 24.79 37.85 14.37
C THR A 131 24.33 38.99 13.43
N ARG A 132 23.03 39.38 13.56
CA ARG A 132 22.46 40.59 14.23
C ARG A 132 21.35 41.35 13.43
N HIS A 133 20.20 41.48 14.10
CA HIS A 133 19.06 42.42 14.07
C HIS A 133 18.78 43.41 12.91
N GLY A 134 17.50 43.45 12.52
CA GLY A 134 16.81 44.62 11.95
C GLY A 134 15.31 44.35 11.80
N SER A 135 14.47 45.06 12.56
CA SER A 135 13.01 44.96 12.62
C SER A 135 12.29 45.64 11.44
N GLY A 136 11.25 45.00 10.90
CA GLY A 136 10.30 45.62 9.95
C GLY A 136 9.06 44.75 9.76
N SER A 137 8.00 45.08 10.49
CA SER A 137 6.68 44.44 10.45
C SER A 137 5.98 44.68 9.11
N SER A 138 5.71 43.62 8.35
CA SER A 138 4.51 43.54 7.50
C SER A 138 3.90 42.14 7.67
N SER A 139 2.73 42.10 8.31
CA SER A 139 1.99 40.89 8.60
C SER A 139 1.29 40.37 7.34
N VAL A 140 1.97 39.53 6.57
CA VAL A 140 1.28 38.62 5.65
C VAL A 140 1.08 37.30 6.39
N VAL A 141 -0.11 37.12 6.96
CA VAL A 141 -0.57 35.83 7.47
C VAL A 141 -0.67 34.88 6.28
N ARG A 142 0.39 34.12 6.01
CA ARG A 142 0.33 32.96 5.14
C ARG A 142 -0.41 31.86 5.88
N ALA A 143 -1.73 31.82 5.71
CA ALA A 143 -2.50 30.62 5.98
C ALA A 143 -2.07 29.55 4.96
N SER A 144 -1.15 28.68 5.37
CA SER A 144 -0.91 27.40 4.70
C SER A 144 -2.19 26.59 4.84
N SER A 145 -3.01 26.56 3.79
CA SER A 145 -4.28 25.85 3.80
C SER A 145 -4.04 24.34 3.62
N VAL A 146 -3.63 23.68 4.70
CA VAL A 146 -3.59 22.21 4.89
C VAL A 146 -4.96 21.54 4.63
N VAL A 147 -6.01 22.34 4.41
CA VAL A 147 -7.40 21.88 4.32
C VAL A 147 -7.84 21.57 2.87
N ALA A 148 -7.16 22.09 1.83
CA ALA A 148 -7.55 21.82 0.44
C ALA A 148 -7.03 20.46 -0.10
N ASP A 149 -6.03 19.87 0.56
CA ASP A 149 -5.34 18.63 0.13
C ASP A 149 -6.01 17.34 0.62
N LEU A 150 -7.17 17.43 1.27
CA LEU A 150 -7.79 16.28 1.94
C LEU A 150 -9.15 15.89 1.36
N ASP A 151 -9.69 16.70 0.45
CA ASP A 151 -10.94 16.37 -0.23
C ASP A 151 -10.72 15.19 -1.20
N PRO A 152 -11.53 14.12 -1.13
CA PRO A 152 -11.48 13.05 -2.11
C PRO A 152 -11.73 13.58 -3.52
N LEU A 153 -10.82 13.24 -4.43
CA LEU A 153 -11.05 13.39 -5.85
C LEU A 153 -11.73 12.12 -6.38
N TYR A 154 -12.84 12.34 -7.10
CA TYR A 154 -13.58 11.30 -7.80
C TYR A 154 -13.29 11.38 -9.29
N ILE A 155 -12.72 10.29 -9.82
CA ILE A 155 -12.40 10.14 -11.24
C ILE A 155 -13.26 9.01 -11.77
N ASP A 156 -14.14 9.35 -12.71
CA ASP A 156 -14.93 8.37 -13.45
C ASP A 156 -14.03 7.75 -14.52
N LEU A 157 -13.67 6.47 -14.35
CA LEU A 157 -12.87 5.74 -15.33
C LEU A 157 -13.75 5.00 -16.35
N ASP A 158 -15.07 5.22 -16.36
CA ASP A 158 -15.93 4.57 -17.33
C ASP A 158 -15.52 4.94 -18.76
N GLY A 159 -15.41 3.92 -19.62
CA GLY A 159 -14.81 4.04 -20.96
C GLY A 159 -13.28 4.24 -20.99
N ALA A 160 -12.64 4.61 -19.88
CA ALA A 160 -11.18 4.74 -19.78
C ALA A 160 -10.47 3.38 -19.65
N PHE A 161 -11.18 2.27 -19.51
CA PHE A 161 -10.60 0.93 -19.63
C PHE A 161 -11.53 0.04 -20.47
N PRO A 162 -11.01 -0.67 -21.48
CA PRO A 162 -11.85 -1.50 -22.34
C PRO A 162 -12.41 -2.69 -21.55
N GLN A 163 -13.73 -2.77 -21.41
CA GLN A 163 -14.40 -3.86 -20.71
C GLN A 163 -14.22 -5.16 -21.50
N THR A 164 -13.24 -5.98 -21.11
CA THR A 164 -12.89 -7.22 -21.81
C THR A 164 -12.89 -8.38 -20.81
N GLY A 165 -13.91 -9.24 -20.85
CA GLY A 165 -13.96 -10.52 -20.12
C GLY A 165 -13.38 -10.48 -18.69
N SER A 166 -12.34 -11.28 -18.43
CA SER A 166 -11.67 -11.43 -17.13
C SER A 166 -10.69 -10.31 -16.76
N SER A 167 -10.72 -9.17 -17.44
CA SER A 167 -9.86 -8.01 -17.15
C SER A 167 -10.38 -7.25 -15.94
N ALA A 168 -9.49 -6.90 -15.01
CA ALA A 168 -9.83 -6.17 -13.79
C ALA A 168 -8.97 -4.91 -13.69
N ILE A 169 -9.59 -3.77 -13.38
CA ILE A 169 -8.86 -2.53 -13.09
C ILE A 169 -8.23 -2.69 -11.70
N ARG A 170 -6.96 -2.31 -11.58
CA ARG A 170 -6.15 -2.38 -10.37
C ARG A 170 -5.43 -1.07 -10.13
N VAL A 171 -5.05 -0.82 -8.89
CA VAL A 171 -4.29 0.37 -8.51
C VAL A 171 -3.03 -0.02 -7.73
N ALA A 172 -1.95 0.69 -8.02
CA ALA A 172 -0.68 0.58 -7.31
C ALA A 172 -0.16 1.98 -6.99
N CYS A 173 0.25 2.21 -5.75
CA CYS A 173 0.79 3.48 -5.28
C CYS A 173 2.23 3.29 -4.86
N GLY A 174 3.12 4.14 -5.37
CA GLY A 174 4.46 4.31 -4.78
C GLY A 174 4.44 5.41 -3.73
N SER A 175 5.60 5.98 -3.39
CA SER A 175 5.67 7.03 -2.35
C SER A 175 4.74 8.21 -2.68
N ASN A 176 4.94 8.81 -3.86
CA ASN A 176 4.22 10.00 -4.31
C ASN A 176 3.75 9.87 -5.77
N PHE A 177 3.34 8.68 -6.19
CA PHE A 177 2.79 8.46 -7.54
C PHE A 177 1.79 7.30 -7.54
N THR A 178 0.86 7.33 -8.49
CA THR A 178 -0.22 6.37 -8.64
C THR A 178 -0.24 5.82 -10.06
N LEU A 179 -0.36 4.50 -10.17
CA LEU A 179 -0.57 3.77 -11.40
C LEU A 179 -1.91 3.04 -11.33
N VAL A 180 -2.77 3.25 -12.32
CA VAL A 180 -4.03 2.52 -12.47
C VAL A 180 -3.94 1.71 -13.75
N TYR A 181 -4.14 0.41 -13.64
CA TYR A 181 -3.83 -0.51 -14.72
C TYR A 181 -4.89 -1.58 -14.89
N GLN A 182 -4.99 -2.08 -16.12
CA GLN A 182 -5.85 -3.20 -16.43
C GLN A 182 -5.07 -4.52 -16.31
N ARG A 183 -5.37 -5.30 -15.28
CA ARG A 183 -4.92 -6.69 -15.20
C ARG A 183 -5.53 -7.49 -16.35
N ASN A 184 -4.71 -8.31 -17.00
CA ASN A 184 -5.01 -9.03 -18.24
C ASN A 184 -5.31 -8.11 -19.44
N GLY A 185 -4.89 -6.84 -19.37
CA GLY A 185 -5.04 -5.87 -20.44
C GLY A 185 -3.73 -5.22 -20.85
N ARG A 186 -3.84 -4.19 -21.71
CA ARG A 186 -2.71 -3.39 -22.20
C ARG A 186 -2.85 -1.89 -21.96
N ARG A 187 -3.57 -1.53 -20.90
CA ARG A 187 -3.83 -0.13 -20.56
C ARG A 187 -3.35 0.19 -19.16
N VAL A 188 -2.59 1.28 -19.04
CA VAL A 188 -2.07 1.83 -17.79
C VAL A 188 -2.17 3.35 -17.88
N ILE A 189 -2.76 3.98 -16.87
CA ILE A 189 -2.70 5.42 -16.67
C ILE A 189 -1.86 5.72 -15.45
N ALA A 190 -1.09 6.80 -15.52
CA ALA A 190 -0.09 7.17 -14.53
C ALA A 190 -0.18 8.67 -14.19
N PHE A 191 -0.05 8.99 -12.91
CA PHE A 191 -0.02 10.36 -12.42
C PHE A 191 0.76 10.49 -11.11
N GLY A 192 1.23 11.70 -10.82
CA GLY A 192 2.04 12.04 -9.66
C GLY A 192 3.48 12.42 -9.98
N ASN A 193 4.34 12.21 -8.98
CA ASN A 193 5.76 12.48 -9.08
C ASN A 193 6.40 11.63 -10.18
N ASN A 194 7.20 12.26 -11.04
CA ASN A 194 7.87 11.57 -12.14
C ASN A 194 9.33 12.00 -12.35
N HIS A 195 9.94 12.73 -11.39
CA HIS A 195 11.29 13.25 -11.56
C HIS A 195 12.36 12.16 -11.76
N MET A 196 12.07 10.91 -11.38
CA MET A 196 12.94 9.75 -11.59
C MET A 196 12.48 8.86 -12.76
N GLY A 197 11.41 9.20 -13.46
CA GLY A 197 10.81 8.36 -14.51
C GLY A 197 9.91 7.25 -13.95
N GLN A 198 9.51 7.34 -12.68
CA GLN A 198 8.75 6.30 -11.97
C GLN A 198 7.32 6.08 -12.48
N LEU A 199 6.83 6.93 -13.39
CA LEU A 199 5.57 6.72 -14.08
C LEU A 199 5.72 5.80 -15.31
N GLY A 200 6.93 5.60 -15.84
CA GLY A 200 7.16 4.73 -17.01
C GLY A 200 6.63 5.29 -18.34
N VAL A 201 6.49 6.61 -18.45
CA VAL A 201 5.82 7.30 -19.59
C VAL A 201 6.79 7.88 -20.62
N GLY A 202 8.08 7.55 -20.56
CA GLY A 202 9.09 8.00 -21.52
C GLY A 202 9.70 9.38 -21.27
N HIS A 203 9.32 10.07 -20.18
CA HIS A 203 9.90 11.34 -19.76
C HIS A 203 9.89 11.49 -18.22
N LYS A 204 10.55 12.51 -17.68
CA LYS A 204 10.66 12.79 -16.22
C LYS A 204 9.76 13.93 -15.70
N GLN A 205 8.90 14.48 -16.54
CA GLN A 205 8.00 15.55 -16.11
C GLN A 205 6.88 15.01 -15.22
N ARG A 206 6.62 15.71 -14.10
CA ARG A 206 5.48 15.46 -13.20
C ARG A 206 4.17 15.46 -14.00
N ILE A 207 3.25 14.57 -13.61
CA ILE A 207 1.89 14.52 -14.15
C ILE A 207 0.93 14.85 -13.00
N ASP A 208 0.18 15.94 -13.12
CA ASP A 208 -0.78 16.41 -12.12
C ASP A 208 -2.12 16.73 -12.81
N GLY A 209 -3.11 17.19 -12.04
CA GLY A 209 -4.44 17.46 -12.58
C GLY A 209 -4.49 18.48 -13.73
N VAL A 210 -3.46 19.32 -13.91
CA VAL A 210 -3.38 20.27 -15.03
C VAL A 210 -3.01 19.54 -16.32
N ARG A 211 -2.16 18.53 -16.21
CA ARG A 211 -1.68 17.71 -17.33
C ARG A 211 -2.55 16.48 -17.60
N GLY A 212 -3.58 16.26 -16.79
CA GLY A 212 -4.47 15.10 -16.89
C GLY A 212 -3.77 13.81 -16.44
N PHE A 213 -4.04 12.72 -17.16
CA PHE A 213 -3.41 11.43 -16.95
C PHE A 213 -2.54 11.07 -18.15
N MET A 214 -1.41 10.41 -17.89
CA MET A 214 -0.55 9.91 -18.96
C MET A 214 -0.75 8.42 -19.15
N GLU A 215 -0.94 7.98 -20.39
CA GLU A 215 -1.11 6.58 -20.75
C GLU A 215 0.24 5.96 -21.17
N TRP A 216 0.45 4.69 -20.83
CA TRP A 216 1.56 3.95 -21.41
C TRP A 216 1.31 3.67 -22.88
N ASP A 217 2.29 3.94 -23.73
CA ASP A 217 2.20 3.63 -25.16
C ASP A 217 2.09 2.11 -25.39
N PRO A 218 0.93 1.61 -25.87
CA PRO A 218 0.72 0.18 -26.10
C PRO A 218 1.52 -0.37 -27.29
N THR A 219 2.08 0.52 -28.11
CA THR A 219 2.93 0.21 -29.28
C THR A 219 4.42 0.34 -28.99
N ALA A 220 4.79 0.72 -27.76
CA ALA A 220 6.17 0.88 -27.37
C ALA A 220 6.95 -0.43 -27.59
N SER A 221 8.20 -0.29 -28.06
CA SER A 221 9.06 -1.43 -28.43
C SER A 221 9.34 -2.40 -27.28
N TRP A 222 9.28 -1.93 -26.04
CA TRP A 222 9.46 -2.77 -24.86
C TRP A 222 8.27 -3.69 -24.59
N TRP A 223 7.06 -3.30 -25.02
CA TRP A 223 5.81 -4.02 -24.76
C TRP A 223 5.53 -5.00 -25.90
N PRO A 224 5.75 -6.33 -25.72
CA PRO A 224 5.70 -7.29 -26.81
C PRO A 224 4.45 -7.14 -27.67
N ALA A 225 4.61 -7.09 -29.00
CA ALA A 225 3.50 -6.84 -29.91
C ALA A 225 2.45 -7.97 -29.89
N GLY A 226 1.18 -7.60 -30.08
CA GLY A 226 0.04 -8.52 -30.08
C GLY A 226 -0.59 -8.74 -28.69
N ARG A 227 -1.84 -9.24 -28.65
CA ARG A 227 -2.56 -9.56 -27.40
C ARG A 227 -1.98 -10.77 -26.64
N ALA A 228 -0.79 -11.25 -27.02
CA ALA A 228 -0.16 -12.43 -26.43
C ALA A 228 0.45 -12.15 -25.04
N SER A 229 0.90 -10.92 -24.79
CA SER A 229 1.48 -10.52 -23.51
C SER A 229 0.70 -9.34 -22.92
N VAL A 230 0.06 -9.59 -21.79
CA VAL A 230 -0.80 -8.64 -21.07
C VAL A 230 -0.28 -8.41 -19.67
N LEU A 231 -0.60 -7.25 -19.10
CA LEU A 231 -0.13 -6.87 -17.78
C LEU A 231 -0.81 -7.70 -16.69
N GLU A 232 -0.06 -8.33 -15.80
CA GLU A 232 -0.61 -9.10 -14.68
C GLU A 232 -0.65 -8.29 -13.38
N ASN A 233 0.45 -7.65 -13.02
CA ASN A 233 0.60 -6.88 -11.78
C ASN A 233 1.57 -5.73 -11.98
N VAL A 234 1.40 -4.69 -11.17
CA VAL A 234 2.36 -3.59 -11.01
C VAL A 234 2.65 -3.45 -9.51
N TYR A 235 3.93 -3.38 -9.17
CA TYR A 235 4.41 -3.21 -7.82
C TYR A 235 5.21 -1.91 -7.75
N CYS A 236 4.95 -1.09 -6.74
CA CYS A 236 5.59 0.21 -6.58
C CYS A 236 6.43 0.25 -5.30
N GLY A 237 7.62 0.81 -5.42
CA GLY A 237 8.48 1.17 -4.30
C GLY A 237 8.39 2.66 -3.99
N PHE A 238 9.47 3.23 -3.49
CA PHE A 238 9.48 4.65 -3.16
C PHE A 238 9.53 5.54 -4.42
N ASN A 239 10.50 5.30 -5.32
CA ASN A 239 10.68 6.05 -6.57
C ASN A 239 10.91 5.13 -7.79
N HIS A 240 10.53 3.87 -7.71
CA HIS A 240 10.65 2.90 -8.79
C HIS A 240 9.48 1.92 -8.77
N ALA A 241 9.29 1.21 -9.87
CA ALA A 241 8.23 0.22 -10.01
C ALA A 241 8.68 -0.96 -10.88
N VAL A 242 7.99 -2.09 -10.69
CA VAL A 242 8.16 -3.31 -11.48
C VAL A 242 6.79 -3.79 -11.96
N ALA A 243 6.68 -4.05 -13.25
CA ALA A 243 5.54 -4.68 -13.90
C ALA A 243 5.84 -6.14 -14.24
N THR A 244 4.85 -7.02 -14.04
CA THR A 244 4.88 -8.41 -14.49
C THR A 244 3.88 -8.61 -15.63
N LEU A 245 4.27 -9.27 -16.72
CA LEU A 245 3.37 -9.67 -17.79
C LEU A 245 3.01 -11.16 -17.73
N SER A 246 1.98 -11.55 -18.48
CA SER A 246 1.41 -12.91 -18.51
C SER A 246 2.36 -13.98 -19.01
N ASP A 247 3.32 -13.61 -19.85
CA ASP A 247 4.42 -14.48 -20.31
C ASP A 247 5.48 -14.72 -19.22
N GLY A 248 5.40 -14.02 -18.09
CA GLY A 248 6.41 -14.03 -17.02
C GLY A 248 7.50 -12.97 -17.17
N GLY A 249 7.41 -12.10 -18.17
CA GLY A 249 8.30 -10.97 -18.37
C GLY A 249 8.23 -9.98 -17.20
N LEU A 250 9.40 -9.51 -16.78
CA LEU A 250 9.59 -8.52 -15.72
C LEU A 250 10.15 -7.24 -16.32
N TYR A 251 9.53 -6.11 -16.00
CA TYR A 251 9.94 -4.80 -16.50
C TYR A 251 10.01 -3.79 -15.37
N ALA A 252 11.12 -3.09 -15.25
CA ALA A 252 11.39 -2.14 -14.18
C ALA A 252 11.61 -0.73 -14.75
N PHE A 253 11.21 0.29 -14.00
CA PHE A 253 11.35 1.70 -14.39
C PHE A 253 11.41 2.63 -13.18
N GLY A 254 11.94 3.83 -13.39
CA GLY A 254 12.10 4.84 -12.35
C GLY A 254 13.55 4.97 -11.86
N CYS A 255 13.69 5.25 -10.57
CA CYS A 255 14.98 5.43 -9.92
C CYS A 255 15.81 4.15 -10.01
N ASN A 256 17.10 4.29 -10.32
CA ASN A 256 18.06 3.18 -10.39
C ASN A 256 19.44 3.57 -9.86
N ASN A 257 19.50 4.59 -8.99
CA ASN A 257 20.75 5.15 -8.48
C ASN A 257 21.60 4.12 -7.73
N TRP A 258 20.98 3.04 -7.24
CA TRP A 258 21.63 1.96 -6.50
C TRP A 258 21.52 0.61 -7.20
N GLY A 259 21.06 0.57 -8.46
CA GLY A 259 20.78 -0.69 -9.16
C GLY A 259 19.47 -1.34 -8.71
N GLU A 260 18.53 -0.60 -8.09
CA GLU A 260 17.28 -1.15 -7.55
C GLU A 260 16.34 -1.76 -8.62
N LEU A 261 16.58 -1.51 -9.90
CA LEU A 261 15.82 -2.10 -11.00
C LEU A 261 16.33 -3.48 -11.42
N GLY A 262 17.59 -3.82 -11.15
CA GLY A 262 18.16 -5.14 -11.49
C GLY A 262 18.28 -5.41 -13.01
N ILE A 263 18.38 -4.35 -13.82
CA ILE A 263 18.37 -4.42 -15.30
C ILE A 263 19.76 -4.65 -15.94
N GLY A 264 20.81 -4.84 -15.14
CA GLY A 264 22.18 -5.03 -15.61
C GLY A 264 23.01 -3.76 -15.78
N ASN A 265 22.42 -2.59 -15.53
CA ASN A 265 23.10 -1.29 -15.44
C ASN A 265 22.43 -0.38 -14.40
N SER A 266 23.03 0.79 -14.15
CA SER A 266 22.51 1.81 -13.23
C SER A 266 21.80 2.97 -13.94
N ASP A 267 21.40 2.77 -15.20
CA ASP A 267 20.61 3.76 -15.94
C ASP A 267 19.24 3.89 -15.27
N ALA A 268 18.69 5.10 -15.20
CA ALA A 268 17.35 5.35 -14.66
C ALA A 268 16.33 5.45 -15.82
N PRO A 269 15.84 4.32 -16.36
CA PRO A 269 14.97 4.31 -17.52
C PRO A 269 13.62 4.96 -17.20
N MET A 270 13.18 5.78 -18.15
CA MET A 270 11.91 6.52 -18.09
C MET A 270 10.74 5.72 -18.69
N SER A 271 11.03 4.56 -19.28
CA SER A 271 10.07 3.60 -19.83
C SER A 271 10.37 2.22 -19.22
N PRO A 272 9.39 1.30 -19.15
CA PRO A 272 9.62 -0.04 -18.64
C PRO A 272 10.76 -0.75 -19.39
N THR A 273 11.79 -1.16 -18.65
CA THR A 273 12.97 -1.86 -19.15
C THR A 273 13.02 -3.28 -18.62
N ARG A 274 13.33 -4.23 -19.50
CA ARG A 274 13.24 -5.65 -19.19
C ARG A 274 14.32 -6.11 -18.20
N ILE A 275 13.92 -6.90 -17.21
CA ILE A 275 14.81 -7.61 -16.29
C ILE A 275 15.07 -9.01 -16.85
N ALA A 276 16.12 -9.16 -17.67
CA ALA A 276 16.41 -10.42 -18.36
C ALA A 276 16.94 -11.54 -17.43
N PHE A 277 17.49 -11.16 -16.27
CA PHE A 277 18.22 -12.06 -15.35
C PHE A 277 17.51 -13.39 -15.05
N PHE A 278 16.20 -13.35 -14.79
CA PHE A 278 15.43 -14.53 -14.37
C PHE A 278 15.09 -15.45 -15.54
N GLU A 279 14.67 -14.89 -16.67
CA GLU A 279 14.32 -15.66 -17.86
C GLU A 279 15.55 -16.37 -18.45
N GLU A 280 16.68 -15.68 -18.55
CA GLU A 280 17.95 -16.26 -19.02
C GLU A 280 18.38 -17.48 -18.19
N ARG A 281 17.92 -17.55 -16.94
CA ARG A 281 18.21 -18.63 -15.99
C ARG A 281 17.05 -19.61 -15.83
N GLY A 282 16.00 -19.51 -16.64
CA GLY A 282 14.81 -20.36 -16.59
C GLY A 282 14.06 -20.27 -15.25
N MET A 283 14.16 -19.16 -14.53
CA MET A 283 13.54 -18.96 -13.22
C MET A 283 12.22 -18.20 -13.33
N ARG A 284 11.15 -18.71 -12.70
CA ARG A 284 9.86 -18.01 -12.64
C ARG A 284 9.74 -17.22 -11.33
N VAL A 285 9.61 -15.90 -11.45
CA VAL A 285 9.26 -15.04 -10.30
C VAL A 285 7.75 -15.11 -10.04
N VAL A 286 7.38 -15.27 -8.77
CA VAL A 286 6.00 -15.39 -8.28
C VAL A 286 5.56 -14.20 -7.41
N LYS A 287 6.51 -13.46 -6.83
CA LYS A 287 6.23 -12.21 -6.10
C LYS A 287 7.39 -11.24 -6.23
N VAL A 288 7.07 -9.96 -6.31
CA VAL A 288 8.03 -8.84 -6.24
C VAL A 288 7.64 -7.96 -5.05
N ALA A 289 8.62 -7.49 -4.29
CA ALA A 289 8.42 -6.52 -3.22
C ALA A 289 9.46 -5.41 -3.34
N LEU A 290 9.03 -4.15 -3.25
CA LEU A 290 9.88 -2.99 -3.45
C LEU A 290 9.98 -2.20 -2.14
N GLY A 291 11.20 -1.87 -1.73
CA GLY A 291 11.46 -0.96 -0.62
C GLY A 291 11.78 0.45 -1.09
N ASN A 292 12.52 1.19 -0.26
CA ASN A 292 12.89 2.57 -0.57
C ASN A 292 13.86 2.70 -1.75
N SER A 293 14.84 1.81 -1.82
CA SER A 293 15.90 1.85 -2.84
C SER A 293 16.43 0.45 -3.14
N PHE A 294 15.57 -0.57 -3.00
CA PHE A 294 15.90 -1.95 -3.30
C PHE A 294 14.65 -2.73 -3.71
N THR A 295 14.86 -3.84 -4.40
CA THR A 295 13.80 -4.74 -4.88
C THR A 295 14.12 -6.17 -4.48
N LEU A 296 13.10 -6.91 -4.08
CA LEU A 296 13.15 -8.34 -3.80
C LEU A 296 12.31 -9.11 -4.81
N PHE A 297 12.81 -10.26 -5.21
CA PHE A 297 12.14 -11.19 -6.12
C PHE A 297 12.07 -12.56 -5.47
N LEU A 298 10.86 -13.11 -5.37
CA LEU A 298 10.62 -14.48 -4.91
C LEU A 298 10.36 -15.37 -6.12
N THR A 299 11.14 -16.43 -6.26
CA THR A 299 10.97 -17.44 -7.31
C THR A 299 10.00 -18.55 -6.89
N LYS A 300 9.44 -19.27 -7.86
CA LYS A 300 8.56 -20.43 -7.63
C LYS A 300 9.23 -21.53 -6.78
N GLU A 301 10.56 -21.66 -6.87
CA GLU A 301 11.33 -22.62 -6.07
C GLU A 301 11.56 -22.15 -4.61
N GLY A 302 11.05 -20.99 -4.23
CA GLY A 302 11.21 -20.42 -2.89
C GLY A 302 12.58 -19.79 -2.64
N ARG A 303 13.34 -19.48 -3.71
CA ARG A 303 14.59 -18.70 -3.65
C ARG A 303 14.28 -17.22 -3.73
N VAL A 304 15.00 -16.41 -2.96
CA VAL A 304 14.86 -14.95 -2.95
C VAL A 304 16.10 -14.32 -3.56
N PHE A 305 15.89 -13.32 -4.40
CA PHE A 305 16.93 -12.47 -4.97
C PHE A 305 16.64 -11.03 -4.61
N GLY A 306 17.66 -10.18 -4.58
CA GLY A 306 17.47 -8.74 -4.43
C GLY A 306 18.51 -7.93 -5.18
N CYS A 307 18.18 -6.68 -5.46
CA CYS A 307 19.07 -5.68 -6.06
C CYS A 307 18.78 -4.30 -5.47
N GLY A 308 19.74 -3.37 -5.60
CA GLY A 308 19.62 -2.03 -5.03
C GLY A 308 20.57 -1.77 -3.87
N ALA A 309 20.20 -0.78 -3.06
CA ALA A 309 21.00 -0.27 -1.96
C ALA A 309 21.31 -1.33 -0.89
N THR A 310 22.53 -1.25 -0.35
CA THR A 310 23.06 -2.13 0.70
C THR A 310 23.37 -1.38 2.00
N ASN A 311 23.39 -0.04 1.96
CA ASN A 311 23.79 0.85 3.04
C ASN A 311 22.92 0.75 4.31
N GLY A 312 21.65 0.33 4.18
CA GLY A 312 20.75 0.09 5.31
C GLY A 312 20.77 -1.36 5.80
N GLY A 313 21.67 -2.21 5.27
CA GLY A 313 21.79 -3.62 5.61
C GLY A 313 20.69 -4.50 5.03
N GLN A 314 19.82 -4.00 4.15
CA GLN A 314 18.69 -4.75 3.56
C GLN A 314 19.14 -5.84 2.58
N LEU A 315 20.32 -5.68 1.98
CA LEU A 315 20.94 -6.60 1.04
C LEU A 315 22.43 -6.78 1.42
N PRO A 316 23.06 -7.91 1.06
CA PRO A 316 24.48 -8.12 1.27
C PRO A 316 25.32 -7.04 0.59
N PRO A 317 26.46 -6.64 1.18
CA PRO A 317 27.40 -5.78 0.48
C PRO A 317 27.69 -6.33 -0.92
N ASN A 318 27.47 -5.49 -1.92
CA ASN A 318 27.74 -5.76 -3.32
C ASN A 318 28.36 -4.48 -3.91
N ALA A 319 28.95 -4.56 -5.10
CA ALA A 319 29.53 -3.40 -5.76
C ALA A 319 28.46 -2.47 -6.38
N PHE A 320 27.26 -2.41 -5.80
CA PHE A 320 26.03 -1.98 -6.48
C PHE A 320 25.83 -2.71 -7.80
N ASP A 321 26.14 -4.01 -7.80
CA ASP A 321 25.98 -4.86 -8.96
C ASP A 321 24.54 -4.69 -9.46
N PRO A 322 24.34 -4.17 -10.68
CA PRO A 322 23.02 -3.76 -11.15
C PRO A 322 22.17 -4.96 -11.59
N VAL A 323 22.45 -6.15 -11.04
CA VAL A 323 21.78 -7.41 -11.31
C VAL A 323 21.27 -8.02 -9.99
N PRO A 324 20.16 -8.77 -10.02
CA PRO A 324 19.67 -9.47 -8.83
C PRO A 324 20.72 -10.44 -8.27
N ILE A 325 21.05 -10.28 -6.99
CA ILE A 325 21.92 -11.19 -6.24
C ILE A 325 21.08 -12.17 -5.41
N PRO A 326 21.49 -13.43 -5.28
CA PRO A 326 20.76 -14.41 -4.49
C PRO A 326 20.92 -14.11 -2.99
N LEU A 327 19.80 -14.03 -2.28
CA LEU A 327 19.77 -13.93 -0.82
C LEU A 327 19.79 -15.33 -0.23
N ILE A 328 20.95 -16.00 -0.35
CA ILE A 328 21.16 -17.34 0.21
C ILE A 328 21.51 -17.20 1.68
N ARG A 329 20.76 -17.93 2.50
CA ARG A 329 21.02 -18.10 3.92
C ARG A 329 22.38 -18.77 4.14
N SER A 330 23.36 -18.03 4.61
CA SER A 330 24.43 -18.59 5.44
C SER A 330 23.91 -18.66 6.90
N PHE A 331 23.14 -19.69 7.25
CA PHE A 331 22.77 -19.95 8.66
C PHE A 331 23.72 -20.98 9.27
N GLN A 332 24.74 -20.51 9.97
CA GLN A 332 25.19 -21.16 11.19
C GLN A 332 24.16 -20.79 12.28
N GLN A 333 23.45 -21.77 12.82
CA GLN A 333 22.87 -21.61 14.15
C GLN A 333 24.04 -21.53 15.13
N HIS A 334 24.39 -20.34 15.62
CA HIS A 334 25.22 -20.21 16.82
C HIS A 334 24.34 -20.45 18.06
N GLY A 335 23.79 -21.67 18.20
CA GLY A 335 22.89 -22.00 19.31
C GLY A 335 22.79 -23.47 19.72
N SER A 336 23.45 -24.39 19.01
CA SER A 336 23.58 -25.79 19.44
C SER A 336 24.91 -26.33 18.95
N ASP A 337 25.63 -27.05 19.80
CA ASP A 337 26.91 -27.74 19.52
C ASP A 337 26.77 -28.91 18.52
N GLU A 338 25.88 -28.81 17.53
CA GLU A 338 25.72 -29.81 16.48
C GLU A 338 26.19 -29.27 15.14
N ALA A 339 27.09 -30.02 14.51
CA ALA A 339 27.62 -29.75 13.19
C ALA A 339 26.49 -29.60 12.15
N PRO A 340 26.67 -28.77 11.11
CA PRO A 340 25.64 -28.58 10.09
C PRO A 340 25.27 -29.92 9.42
N HIS A 341 24.02 -30.34 9.57
CA HIS A 341 23.48 -31.49 8.85
C HIS A 341 23.48 -31.20 7.35
N THR A 342 24.48 -31.72 6.66
CA THR A 342 24.58 -31.76 5.21
C THR A 342 23.84 -33.00 4.70
N VAL A 343 23.04 -32.84 3.65
CA VAL A 343 22.58 -33.94 2.80
C VAL A 343 23.29 -33.70 1.47
N ASP A 344 24.12 -34.64 1.02
CA ASP A 344 24.91 -34.55 -0.22
C ASP A 344 25.82 -33.31 -0.32
N GLY A 345 26.38 -32.85 0.80
CA GLY A 345 27.36 -31.74 0.82
C GLY A 345 26.80 -30.35 0.56
N ALA A 346 25.48 -30.20 0.37
CA ALA A 346 24.82 -28.90 0.21
C ALA A 346 24.09 -28.47 1.50
N PRO A 347 24.20 -27.21 1.95
CA PRO A 347 23.44 -26.72 3.09
C PRO A 347 21.94 -26.74 2.80
N LYS A 348 21.12 -27.15 3.77
CA LYS A 348 19.66 -27.20 3.67
C LYS A 348 19.09 -25.79 3.51
N LEU A 349 18.83 -25.37 2.26
CA LEU A 349 18.21 -24.07 1.96
C LEU A 349 16.81 -24.00 2.58
N ILE A 350 16.54 -22.94 3.34
CA ILE A 350 15.21 -22.70 3.85
C ILE A 350 14.41 -21.94 2.79
N ARG A 351 13.35 -22.58 2.33
CA ARG A 351 12.44 -22.06 1.31
C ARG A 351 11.59 -20.93 1.88
N VAL A 352 11.50 -19.83 1.14
CA VAL A 352 10.65 -18.68 1.46
C VAL A 352 9.30 -18.85 0.76
N LYS A 353 8.21 -18.67 1.51
CA LYS A 353 6.83 -18.69 0.98
C LYS A 353 6.30 -17.30 0.67
N ASP A 354 6.80 -16.26 1.35
CA ASP A 354 6.37 -14.88 1.10
C ASP A 354 7.46 -13.85 1.42
N ILE A 355 7.40 -12.69 0.76
CA ILE A 355 8.32 -11.55 0.95
C ILE A 355 7.54 -10.23 1.09
N ALA A 356 8.11 -9.28 1.82
CA ALA A 356 7.63 -7.90 1.89
C ALA A 356 8.80 -6.94 2.17
N CYS A 357 8.61 -5.67 1.82
CA CYS A 357 9.56 -4.60 2.12
C CYS A 357 8.86 -3.51 2.95
N VAL A 358 9.58 -2.93 3.91
CA VAL A 358 9.10 -1.83 4.75
C VAL A 358 10.19 -0.79 4.89
N GLY A 359 10.10 0.27 4.10
CA GLY A 359 11.17 1.25 3.99
C GLY A 359 12.48 0.59 3.52
N SER A 360 13.47 0.53 4.41
CA SER A 360 14.76 -0.16 4.18
C SER A 360 14.88 -1.49 4.94
N LEU A 361 13.76 -2.06 5.38
CA LEU A 361 13.67 -3.38 6.01
C LEU A 361 13.11 -4.39 5.01
N ALA A 362 13.75 -5.56 4.93
CA ALA A 362 13.30 -6.72 4.18
C ALA A 362 12.70 -7.76 5.14
N ALA A 363 11.54 -8.31 4.78
CA ALA A 363 10.85 -9.35 5.54
C ALA A 363 10.68 -10.62 4.70
N PHE A 364 10.95 -11.77 5.29
CA PHE A 364 10.92 -13.07 4.65
C PHE A 364 10.14 -14.04 5.53
N LEU A 365 9.18 -14.73 4.92
CA LEU A 365 8.38 -15.74 5.60
C LEU A 365 8.81 -17.12 5.13
N SER A 366 9.30 -17.95 6.04
CA SER A 366 9.77 -19.30 5.72
C SER A 366 8.62 -20.28 5.52
N ALA A 367 8.87 -21.36 4.78
CA ALA A 367 7.93 -22.48 4.65
C ALA A 367 7.61 -23.15 5.99
N LYS A 368 8.44 -22.95 7.03
CA LYS A 368 8.22 -23.40 8.41
C LYS A 368 7.47 -22.38 9.27
N ASN A 369 6.86 -21.36 8.65
CA ASN A 369 6.13 -20.30 9.34
C ASN A 369 6.98 -19.38 10.23
N GLU A 370 8.29 -19.30 9.98
CA GLU A 370 9.18 -18.37 10.67
C GLU A 370 9.23 -17.04 9.92
N LEU A 371 8.99 -15.93 10.63
CA LEU A 371 9.16 -14.58 10.10
C LEU A 371 10.57 -14.08 10.39
N LEU A 372 11.32 -13.74 9.35
CA LEU A 372 12.68 -13.23 9.43
C LEU A 372 12.74 -11.82 8.87
N ILE A 373 13.56 -10.97 9.47
CA ILE A 373 13.81 -9.60 9.02
C ILE A 373 15.30 -9.31 8.89
N GLN A 374 15.64 -8.43 7.96
CA GLN A 374 16.98 -7.92 7.70
C GLN A 374 16.89 -6.48 7.20
N GLY A 375 17.89 -5.66 7.48
CA GLY A 375 17.92 -4.25 7.09
C GLY A 375 17.63 -3.31 8.24
N SER A 376 17.16 -2.11 7.90
CA SER A 376 17.01 -1.04 8.87
C SER A 376 15.65 -0.38 8.81
N LEU A 377 15.15 -0.05 9.99
CA LEU A 377 14.02 0.85 10.20
C LEU A 377 14.37 1.78 11.37
N PRO A 378 15.15 2.85 11.12
CA PRO A 378 15.68 3.71 12.18
C PRO A 378 14.61 4.38 13.04
N GLU A 379 13.47 4.75 12.42
CA GLU A 379 12.29 5.31 13.12
C GLU A 379 11.74 4.36 14.21
N TYR A 380 12.09 3.08 14.15
CA TYR A 380 11.67 2.02 15.07
C TYR A 380 12.86 1.32 15.77
N GLY A 381 14.08 1.85 15.62
CA GLY A 381 15.29 1.30 16.26
C GLY A 381 15.74 -0.06 15.72
N VAL A 382 15.27 -0.50 14.55
CA VAL A 382 15.71 -1.77 13.94
C VAL A 382 16.95 -1.52 13.08
N MET A 383 18.02 -2.25 13.36
CA MET A 383 19.25 -2.28 12.56
C MET A 383 19.81 -3.70 12.54
N ILE A 384 19.58 -4.44 11.46
CA ILE A 384 20.03 -5.83 11.29
C ILE A 384 20.85 -5.88 10.00
N PRO A 385 22.19 -5.77 10.06
CA PRO A 385 23.01 -5.71 8.86
C PRO A 385 23.04 -7.06 8.16
N SER A 386 22.79 -7.07 6.85
CA SER A 386 23.05 -8.23 6.00
C SER A 386 24.50 -8.74 6.16
N PRO A 387 24.75 -10.06 6.11
CA PRO A 387 23.82 -11.16 5.82
C PRO A 387 23.10 -11.72 7.06
N ARG A 388 23.04 -10.96 8.17
CA ARG A 388 22.36 -11.40 9.38
C ARG A 388 20.85 -11.24 9.20
N PHE A 389 20.12 -12.22 9.73
CA PHE A 389 18.67 -12.16 9.87
C PHE A 389 18.31 -12.24 11.35
N ALA A 390 17.26 -11.54 11.75
CA ALA A 390 16.63 -11.74 13.05
C ALA A 390 15.29 -12.45 12.86
N ALA A 391 15.02 -13.46 13.69
CA ALA A 391 13.68 -14.01 13.81
C ALA A 391 12.81 -13.03 14.59
N VAL A 392 11.61 -12.78 14.08
CA VAL A 392 10.60 -11.97 14.75
C VAL A 392 9.83 -12.85 15.73
N ASP A 393 9.78 -12.45 16.99
CA ASP A 393 9.03 -13.14 18.03
C ASP A 393 7.53 -12.89 17.83
N GLN A 394 6.82 -13.98 17.53
CA GLN A 394 5.36 -14.00 17.34
C GLN A 394 4.62 -14.21 18.67
N GLY A 395 5.31 -14.71 19.71
CA GLY A 395 4.73 -15.18 20.97
C GLY A 395 3.79 -14.19 21.66
N PRO A 396 4.15 -12.89 21.81
CA PRO A 396 3.27 -11.90 22.43
C PRO A 396 1.93 -11.74 21.68
N ALA A 397 1.95 -11.64 20.35
CA ALA A 397 0.74 -11.53 19.54
C ALA A 397 -0.11 -12.80 19.61
N LEU A 398 0.52 -13.99 19.50
CA LEU A 398 -0.18 -15.27 19.56
C LEU A 398 -0.88 -15.49 20.90
N LYS A 399 -0.20 -15.19 22.02
CA LYS A 399 -0.81 -15.24 23.37
C LYS A 399 -2.00 -14.30 23.48
N TYR A 400 -1.89 -13.09 22.94
CA TYR A 400 -3.00 -12.14 22.92
C TYR A 400 -4.20 -12.66 22.11
N PHE A 401 -3.95 -13.23 20.93
CA PHE A 401 -5.01 -13.78 20.09
C PHE A 401 -5.69 -14.99 20.73
N ALA A 402 -4.91 -15.92 21.31
CA ALA A 402 -5.43 -17.10 21.97
C ALA A 402 -6.33 -16.73 23.16
N ALA A 403 -5.93 -15.75 23.97
CA ALA A 403 -6.73 -15.25 25.08
C ALA A 403 -8.07 -14.65 24.64
N ARG A 404 -8.15 -14.08 23.43
CA ARG A 404 -9.34 -13.38 22.92
C ARG A 404 -10.27 -14.26 22.08
N MET A 405 -9.71 -15.25 21.37
CA MET A 405 -10.47 -16.20 20.54
C MET A 405 -10.98 -17.41 21.34
N GLY A 406 -10.42 -17.69 22.52
CA GLY A 406 -10.79 -18.83 23.36
C GLY A 406 -10.12 -20.16 22.97
N ALA A 407 -10.43 -21.22 23.70
CA ALA A 407 -9.73 -22.51 23.68
C ALA A 407 -9.98 -23.41 22.44
N GLN A 408 -10.60 -22.90 21.37
CA GLN A 408 -10.90 -23.66 20.15
C GLN A 408 -9.97 -23.31 18.97
N THR A 409 -8.68 -23.09 19.23
CA THR A 409 -7.71 -22.79 18.17
C THR A 409 -6.72 -23.94 18.02
N SER A 410 -6.55 -24.41 16.78
CA SER A 410 -5.49 -25.33 16.38
C SER A 410 -4.16 -24.56 16.26
N GLU A 411 -3.02 -25.22 16.45
CA GLU A 411 -1.71 -24.61 16.17
C GLU A 411 -1.60 -24.09 14.73
N THR A 412 -2.27 -24.74 13.77
CA THR A 412 -2.27 -24.35 12.34
C THR A 412 -3.09 -23.10 12.04
N ASP A 413 -3.95 -22.65 12.97
CA ASP A 413 -4.75 -21.42 12.82
C ASP A 413 -3.88 -20.16 12.89
N TYR A 414 -2.67 -20.30 13.43
CA TYR A 414 -1.65 -19.24 13.49
C TYR A 414 -0.56 -19.41 12.43
N ASP A 415 -0.85 -20.13 11.35
CA ASP A 415 -0.03 -20.04 10.13
C ASP A 415 -0.14 -18.64 9.52
N ILE A 416 1.00 -18.01 9.27
CA ILE A 416 1.04 -16.76 8.50
C ILE A 416 0.72 -17.09 7.04
N VAL A 417 -0.29 -16.42 6.49
CA VAL A 417 -0.78 -16.63 5.12
C VAL A 417 -0.50 -15.44 4.20
N GLY A 418 0.04 -14.35 4.71
CA GLY A 418 0.43 -13.22 3.87
C GLY A 418 1.12 -12.09 4.63
N LEU A 419 2.06 -11.45 3.94
CA LEU A 419 2.74 -10.23 4.35
C LEU A 419 2.29 -9.05 3.48
N THR A 420 1.95 -7.94 4.13
CA THR A 420 1.70 -6.65 3.45
C THR A 420 2.68 -5.63 3.99
N GLY A 421 3.57 -5.13 3.14
CA GLY A 421 4.52 -4.07 3.48
C GLY A 421 3.97 -2.71 3.07
N GLY A 422 4.09 -1.73 3.96
CA GLY A 422 3.93 -0.31 3.66
C GLY A 422 5.24 0.46 3.88
N PRO A 423 5.23 1.80 3.75
CA PRO A 423 6.43 2.62 3.93
C PRO A 423 7.10 2.48 5.32
N SER A 424 6.32 2.22 6.37
CA SER A 424 6.82 2.14 7.75
C SER A 424 6.19 1.05 8.61
N THR A 425 5.31 0.22 8.05
CA THR A 425 4.64 -0.88 8.77
C THR A 425 4.63 -2.16 7.94
N LEU A 426 4.93 -3.27 8.58
CA LEU A 426 4.69 -4.64 8.10
C LEU A 426 3.40 -5.14 8.76
N LEU A 427 2.43 -5.58 7.97
CA LEU A 427 1.26 -6.30 8.45
C LEU A 427 1.44 -7.80 8.16
N VAL A 428 1.16 -8.61 9.17
CA VAL A 428 1.28 -10.07 9.16
C VAL A 428 -0.11 -10.66 9.39
N ARG A 429 -0.61 -11.39 8.41
CA ARG A 429 -1.94 -12.00 8.46
C ARG A 429 -1.85 -13.50 8.78
N TYR A 430 -2.59 -13.94 9.79
CA TYR A 430 -2.69 -15.32 10.25
C TYR A 430 -3.91 -16.04 9.66
N ARG A 431 -3.91 -17.38 9.75
CA ARG A 431 -4.93 -18.25 9.14
C ARG A 431 -6.34 -18.07 9.73
N ASN A 432 -6.43 -17.73 11.00
CA ASN A 432 -7.71 -17.38 11.62
C ASN A 432 -8.19 -15.95 11.30
N GLY A 433 -7.47 -15.19 10.48
CA GLY A 433 -7.77 -13.79 10.15
C GLY A 433 -7.27 -12.78 11.17
N CYS A 434 -6.62 -13.21 12.26
CA CYS A 434 -5.89 -12.29 13.14
C CYS A 434 -4.78 -11.58 12.36
N VAL A 435 -4.50 -10.34 12.75
CA VAL A 435 -3.45 -9.52 12.14
C VAL A 435 -2.55 -9.00 13.23
N ALA A 436 -1.27 -9.25 13.07
CA ALA A 436 -0.23 -8.58 13.83
C ALA A 436 0.59 -7.67 12.93
N ALA A 437 1.40 -6.81 13.52
CA ALA A 437 2.20 -5.87 12.78
C ALA A 437 3.53 -5.55 13.47
N LEU A 438 4.45 -5.01 12.69
CA LEU A 438 5.76 -4.54 13.13
C LEU A 438 6.09 -3.25 12.38
N GLY A 439 6.71 -2.28 13.05
CA GLY A 439 7.18 -1.05 12.40
C GLY A 439 6.94 0.20 13.23
N ALA A 440 7.05 1.37 12.60
CA ALA A 440 6.91 2.64 13.29
C ALA A 440 5.50 2.80 13.89
N ASN A 441 5.40 3.55 14.99
CA ASN A 441 4.13 3.90 15.65
C ASN A 441 4.02 5.41 15.99
N THR A 442 4.83 6.24 15.33
CA THR A 442 4.92 7.68 15.59
C THR A 442 3.59 8.41 15.35
N GLU A 443 2.74 7.91 14.47
CA GLU A 443 1.43 8.49 14.14
C GLU A 443 0.28 7.64 14.69
N GLY A 444 0.55 6.60 15.49
CA GLY A 444 -0.47 5.73 16.08
C GLY A 444 -0.96 4.62 15.14
N GLN A 445 -0.24 4.34 14.06
CA GLN A 445 -0.61 3.32 13.07
C GLN A 445 -0.58 1.87 13.59
N LEU A 446 0.12 1.62 14.70
CA LEU A 446 0.19 0.32 15.37
C LEU A 446 -0.49 0.29 16.72
N HIS A 447 -0.53 1.42 17.44
CA HIS A 447 -1.22 1.66 18.72
C HIS A 447 -1.35 3.16 18.94
N ASN A 448 -2.59 3.66 18.99
CA ASN A 448 -2.89 5.05 19.24
C ASN A 448 -3.50 5.27 20.64
N VAL A 449 -2.73 5.87 21.54
CA VAL A 449 -3.23 6.42 22.82
C VAL A 449 -3.03 7.93 22.77
N THR A 450 -3.96 8.64 22.13
CA THR A 450 -3.85 10.09 22.00
C THR A 450 -4.20 10.80 23.30
N LYS A 451 -3.33 11.69 23.78
CA LYS A 451 -3.65 12.69 24.82
C LYS A 451 -3.34 14.09 24.30
N VAL A 452 -4.15 15.07 24.67
CA VAL A 452 -3.88 16.48 24.36
C VAL A 452 -3.02 17.05 25.49
N LEU A 453 -1.78 17.44 25.16
CA LEU A 453 -0.84 18.10 26.06
C LEU A 453 -0.48 19.46 25.44
N ASN A 454 -0.71 20.55 26.16
CA ASN A 454 -0.44 21.92 25.69
C ASN A 454 -1.07 22.25 24.31
N GLY A 455 -2.29 21.74 24.05
CA GLY A 455 -2.98 21.93 22.77
C GLY A 455 -2.47 21.04 21.62
N GLN A 456 -1.41 20.26 21.81
CA GLN A 456 -0.91 19.30 20.82
C GLN A 456 -1.39 17.89 21.15
N ARG A 457 -1.84 17.15 20.12
CA ARG A 457 -2.14 15.72 20.24
C ARG A 457 -0.83 14.95 20.27
N VAL A 458 -0.60 14.18 21.33
CA VAL A 458 0.59 13.34 21.51
C VAL A 458 0.15 11.89 21.61
N ASN A 459 0.82 10.98 20.90
CA ASN A 459 0.63 9.54 21.08
C ASN A 459 1.45 9.08 22.29
N LEU A 460 0.77 8.56 23.32
CA LEU A 460 1.36 8.03 24.55
C LEU A 460 1.35 6.50 24.58
N ALA A 461 1.17 5.84 23.43
CA ALA A 461 1.20 4.39 23.35
C ALA A 461 2.57 3.85 23.82
N PRO A 462 2.60 2.72 24.55
CA PRO A 462 3.84 2.09 24.97
C PRO A 462 4.75 1.79 23.79
N ALA A 463 6.06 1.92 23.99
CA ALA A 463 7.05 1.44 23.04
C ALA A 463 7.07 -0.10 23.03
N PHE A 464 7.18 -0.69 21.84
CA PHE A 464 7.27 -2.13 21.65
C PHE A 464 8.70 -2.55 21.34
N LYS A 465 9.04 -3.82 21.59
CA LYS A 465 10.34 -4.33 21.16
C LYS A 465 10.37 -4.42 19.64
N ALA A 466 11.50 -4.02 19.08
CA ALA A 466 11.68 -3.87 17.65
C ALA A 466 11.57 -5.19 16.85
N THR A 467 11.70 -6.33 17.53
CA THR A 467 11.66 -7.70 16.97
C THR A 467 10.45 -8.51 17.44
N GLU A 468 9.43 -7.87 18.03
CA GLU A 468 8.20 -8.53 18.46
C GLU A 468 7.02 -8.09 17.58
N LEU A 469 6.12 -9.02 17.27
CA LEU A 469 4.86 -8.69 16.59
C LEU A 469 3.86 -8.09 17.58
N PHE A 470 3.26 -6.96 17.20
CA PHE A 470 2.19 -6.32 17.93
C PHE A 470 0.82 -6.76 17.40
N PRO A 471 -0.11 -7.25 18.23
CA PRO A 471 -1.45 -7.62 17.77
C PRO A 471 -2.26 -6.38 17.38
N VAL A 472 -2.82 -6.35 16.16
CA VAL A 472 -3.55 -5.19 15.63
C VAL A 472 -5.03 -5.49 15.44
N PHE A 473 -5.38 -6.72 15.03
CA PHE A 473 -6.76 -7.09 14.71
C PHE A 473 -7.09 -8.52 15.14
N VAL A 474 -8.29 -8.68 15.70
CA VAL A 474 -8.91 -9.98 15.97
C VAL A 474 -10.29 -9.95 15.29
N PRO A 475 -10.56 -10.83 14.32
CA PRO A 475 -11.87 -10.87 13.67
C PRO A 475 -12.93 -11.47 14.59
N ALA A 476 -14.18 -11.03 14.45
CA ALA A 476 -15.32 -11.58 15.20
C ALA A 476 -15.76 -12.96 14.70
N ALA A 477 -15.49 -13.28 13.44
CA ALA A 477 -15.69 -14.60 12.84
C ALA A 477 -14.54 -14.88 11.87
N PRO A 478 -14.15 -16.15 11.67
CA PRO A 478 -13.18 -16.55 10.65
C PRO A 478 -13.79 -16.45 9.25
N LEU A 479 -14.17 -15.25 8.81
CA LEU A 479 -14.75 -14.98 7.50
C LEU A 479 -13.71 -14.29 6.63
N TRP A 480 -13.33 -14.98 5.56
CA TRP A 480 -12.03 -14.79 4.93
C TRP A 480 -12.07 -14.61 3.42
N GLY A 481 -13.26 -14.47 2.84
CA GLY A 481 -13.38 -14.50 1.38
C GLY A 481 -12.65 -13.37 0.66
N ALA A 482 -12.62 -12.15 1.24
CA ALA A 482 -12.28 -10.98 0.44
C ALA A 482 -11.69 -9.78 1.19
N ALA A 483 -11.17 -9.94 2.40
CA ALA A 483 -10.55 -8.82 3.13
C ALA A 483 -9.08 -8.61 2.76
N TRP A 484 -8.65 -7.35 2.63
CA TRP A 484 -7.26 -6.96 2.33
C TRP A 484 -6.84 -5.67 3.03
N PHE A 485 -5.54 -5.38 2.98
CA PHE A 485 -4.96 -4.23 3.67
C PHE A 485 -4.25 -3.31 2.69
N ALA A 486 -4.26 -2.01 3.00
CA ALA A 486 -3.37 -1.02 2.42
C ALA A 486 -2.64 -0.27 3.54
N SER A 487 -1.34 -0.08 3.41
CA SER A 487 -0.50 0.54 4.44
C SER A 487 0.25 1.73 3.86
N GLY A 488 0.03 2.92 4.44
CA GLY A 488 0.79 4.13 4.14
C GLY A 488 1.72 4.51 5.29
N LYS A 489 2.43 5.64 5.18
CA LYS A 489 3.21 6.13 6.32
C LYS A 489 2.26 6.73 7.35
N GLY A 490 2.20 6.09 8.51
CA GLY A 490 1.41 6.60 9.64
C GLY A 490 -0.06 6.16 9.65
N PHE A 491 -0.47 5.29 8.73
CA PHE A 491 -1.81 4.71 8.75
C PHE A 491 -1.86 3.34 8.07
N ASN A 492 -2.84 2.54 8.51
CA ASN A 492 -3.17 1.26 7.94
C ASN A 492 -4.68 1.22 7.71
N LEU A 493 -5.12 0.69 6.57
CA LEU A 493 -6.52 0.52 6.21
C LEU A 493 -6.81 -0.96 5.99
N LEU A 494 -7.89 -1.44 6.60
CA LEU A 494 -8.48 -2.75 6.33
C LEU A 494 -9.75 -2.56 5.51
N PHE A 495 -9.83 -3.26 4.39
CA PHE A 495 -11.01 -3.37 3.55
C PHE A 495 -11.62 -4.75 3.78
N ASP A 496 -12.83 -4.80 4.32
CA ASP A 496 -13.56 -6.04 4.61
C ASP A 496 -14.90 -6.07 3.87
N LYS A 497 -15.25 -7.21 3.28
CA LYS A 497 -16.50 -7.39 2.51
C LYS A 497 -17.58 -8.18 3.28
N ASN A 498 -17.37 -8.50 4.56
CA ASN A 498 -18.32 -9.28 5.36
C ASN A 498 -19.44 -8.44 6.03
N GLU A 499 -20.58 -9.10 6.26
CA GLU A 499 -21.86 -8.51 6.72
C GLU A 499 -21.94 -8.20 8.24
N ALA A 500 -22.57 -7.06 8.55
CA ALA A 500 -23.22 -6.65 9.80
C ALA A 500 -22.36 -6.21 11.03
N TYR A 501 -22.65 -4.99 11.52
CA TYR A 501 -22.27 -4.51 12.85
C TYR A 501 -23.16 -5.14 13.94
N HIS A 502 -22.56 -5.50 15.07
CA HIS A 502 -23.22 -5.37 16.38
C HIS A 502 -22.60 -4.13 17.02
N VAL A 503 -23.33 -3.01 17.03
CA VAL A 503 -22.94 -1.83 17.83
C VAL A 503 -23.29 -2.18 19.28
N PRO A 504 -22.33 -2.19 20.23
CA PRO A 504 -22.67 -2.33 21.65
C PRO A 504 -23.63 -1.21 22.03
N GLU A 505 -24.73 -1.52 22.73
CA GLU A 505 -25.62 -0.50 23.28
C GLU A 505 -24.78 0.46 24.14
N GLY A 506 -24.53 1.68 23.62
CA GLY A 506 -23.71 2.70 24.28
C GLY A 506 -22.52 3.23 23.48
N ALA A 507 -22.17 2.67 22.31
CA ALA A 507 -21.18 3.30 21.43
C ALA A 507 -21.81 4.52 20.74
N ALA A 508 -21.33 5.73 21.04
CA ALA A 508 -21.79 6.94 20.38
C ALA A 508 -21.56 6.82 18.86
N PRO A 509 -22.56 7.17 18.02
CA PRO A 509 -22.36 7.30 16.58
C PRO A 509 -21.17 8.24 16.32
N ILE A 510 -20.33 7.91 15.34
CA ILE A 510 -19.35 8.88 14.84
C ILE A 510 -20.15 9.93 14.08
N GLU A 511 -20.55 11.00 14.77
CA GLU A 511 -21.15 12.17 14.15
C GLU A 511 -20.09 12.87 13.30
N LEU A 512 -20.20 12.73 11.98
CA LEU A 512 -19.44 13.52 11.03
C LEU A 512 -20.04 14.93 10.98
N PRO A 513 -19.24 16.00 11.20
CA PRO A 513 -19.76 17.36 11.10
C PRO A 513 -20.21 17.67 9.66
N PRO A 514 -21.26 18.46 9.45
CA PRO A 514 -21.71 18.83 8.12
C PRO A 514 -20.59 19.59 7.38
N GLY A 515 -20.18 19.09 6.21
CA GLY A 515 -19.21 19.75 5.33
C GLY A 515 -19.71 21.13 4.89
N SER A 516 -18.81 22.12 4.85
CA SER A 516 -19.17 23.49 4.45
C SER A 516 -19.57 23.54 2.97
N GLY A 517 -20.81 23.95 2.71
CA GLY A 517 -21.53 23.81 1.43
C GLY A 517 -21.00 24.57 0.20
N ASN A 518 -19.76 25.08 0.21
CA ASN A 518 -19.20 25.85 -0.91
C ASN A 518 -18.29 25.05 -1.86
N ALA A 519 -17.85 23.83 -1.50
CA ALA A 519 -16.97 23.01 -2.34
C ALA A 519 -17.69 22.35 -3.56
N ARG A 520 -19.03 22.29 -3.52
CA ARG A 520 -19.86 21.50 -4.45
C ARG A 520 -19.85 22.03 -5.91
N CYS A 521 -19.82 23.35 -6.09
CA CYS A 521 -19.84 23.97 -7.42
C CYS A 521 -18.51 23.82 -8.18
N VAL A 522 -17.41 23.59 -7.45
CA VAL A 522 -16.06 23.46 -8.02
C VAL A 522 -15.78 22.00 -8.45
N ALA A 523 -16.25 21.01 -7.68
CA ALA A 523 -16.06 19.58 -7.99
C ALA A 523 -16.77 19.12 -9.29
N LEU A 524 -17.99 19.61 -9.56
CA LEU A 524 -18.74 19.28 -10.78
C LEU A 524 -18.08 19.83 -12.05
N ASN A 525 -17.54 21.05 -11.99
CA ASN A 525 -16.78 21.64 -13.09
C ASN A 525 -15.42 20.95 -13.31
N ARG A 526 -14.80 20.39 -12.26
CA ARG A 526 -13.56 19.59 -12.34
C ARG A 526 -13.77 18.26 -13.06
N GLN A 527 -14.89 17.57 -12.79
CA GLN A 527 -15.24 16.28 -13.41
C GLN A 527 -15.48 16.40 -14.92
N GLN A 528 -16.03 17.52 -15.39
CA GLN A 528 -16.28 17.78 -16.82
C GLN A 528 -15.00 18.02 -17.62
N ARG A 529 -13.98 18.68 -17.04
CA ARG A 529 -12.67 18.88 -17.72
C ARG A 529 -11.84 17.59 -17.76
N LEU A 530 -11.86 16.79 -16.69
CA LEU A 530 -11.23 15.46 -16.65
C LEU A 530 -11.82 14.51 -17.70
N ARG A 531 -13.16 14.52 -17.88
CA ARG A 531 -13.83 13.77 -18.95
C ARG A 531 -13.42 14.22 -20.37
N ALA A 532 -13.02 15.47 -20.55
CA ALA A 532 -12.55 15.98 -21.84
C ALA A 532 -11.09 15.60 -22.14
N SER A 533 -10.30 15.24 -21.12
CA SER A 533 -8.92 14.74 -21.29
C SER A 533 -8.85 13.23 -21.50
N LEU A 534 -9.90 12.49 -21.11
CA LEU A 534 -10.00 11.03 -21.24
C LEU A 534 -10.70 10.57 -22.54
N LYS A 535 -11.36 11.51 -23.24
CA LYS A 535 -11.89 11.33 -24.61
C LYS A 535 -10.86 11.81 -25.61
#